data_AF-A0AAJ2NRT6-F1
#
_entry.id   AF-A0AAJ2NRT6-F1
#
_cell.length_a   1.000
_cell.length_b   1.000
_cell.length_c   1.000
_cell.angle_alpha   90.00
_cell.angle_beta   90.00
_cell.angle_gamma   90.00
#
_symmetry.space_group_name_H-M   'P 1'
#
loop_
_entity.id
_entity.type
_entity.pdbx_description
1 polymer ?
#
loop_
_entity_poly.entity_id
_entity_poly.type
_entity_poly.pdbx_seq_one_letter_code
_entity_poly.pdbx_strand_id
1 'polypeptide(L)'
;MFGIQPAFRSTHVKRQYLSLILHIYDNENKLLVIVLDEAHHFSDSMLQELRFILNFKQDSMSPLSLIVVGQPSLRNLLKVKQLEAIDQRIQMRYQMSGLTEKETHAYIRHQIKMVETP
;
A
#
# COMPACT_ATOMS: atom_id res chain seq x y z
N MET A 1 1.29 11.98 17.28
CA MET A 1 0.18 11.14 17.79
C MET A 1 -1.10 11.89 17.47
N PHE A 2 -1.73 11.60 16.33
CA PHE A 2 -2.93 12.31 15.87
C PHE A 2 -4.09 11.97 16.83
N GLY A 3 -4.55 12.95 17.61
CA GLY A 3 -5.46 12.82 18.76
C GLY A 3 -6.89 12.40 18.41
N ILE A 4 -7.04 11.30 17.69
CA ILE A 4 -8.33 10.69 17.36
C ILE A 4 -8.57 9.56 18.37
N GLN A 5 -9.51 9.76 19.30
CA GLN A 5 -10.02 8.66 20.12
C GLN A 5 -10.85 7.72 19.23
N PRO A 6 -10.50 6.43 19.12
CA PRO A 6 -11.23 5.51 18.27
C PRO A 6 -12.60 5.20 18.90
N ALA A 7 -13.67 5.66 18.26
CA ALA A 7 -15.02 5.26 18.61
C ALA A 7 -15.21 3.78 18.25
N PHE A 8 -15.76 3.00 19.19
CA PHE A 8 -15.95 1.53 19.18
C PHE A 8 -16.93 1.00 18.10
N ARG A 9 -17.07 1.68 16.96
CA ARG A 9 -17.87 1.25 15.81
C ARG A 9 -17.05 1.43 14.53
N SER A 10 -16.63 0.34 13.91
CA SER A 10 -15.77 0.28 12.72
C SER A 10 -16.28 1.12 11.53
N THR A 11 -17.56 1.48 11.51
CA THR A 11 -18.17 2.35 10.49
C THR A 11 -17.83 3.83 10.64
N HIS A 12 -17.65 4.34 11.87
CA HIS A 12 -17.32 5.74 12.11
C HIS A 12 -15.87 6.06 11.77
N VAL A 13 -14.94 5.17 12.15
CA VAL A 13 -13.52 5.30 11.83
C VAL A 13 -13.32 5.29 10.31
N LYS A 14 -13.99 4.37 9.61
CA LYS A 14 -13.98 4.29 8.14
C LYS A 14 -14.43 5.59 7.48
N ARG A 15 -15.52 6.22 7.95
CA ARG A 15 -16.00 7.50 7.42
C ARG A 15 -15.02 8.65 7.66
N GLN A 16 -14.48 8.77 8.88
CA GLN A 16 -13.48 9.80 9.20
C GLN A 16 -12.25 9.68 8.32
N TYR A 17 -11.80 8.45 8.06
CA TYR A 17 -10.65 8.19 7.20
C TYR A 17 -10.90 8.63 5.75
N LEU A 18 -12.07 8.36 5.18
CA LEU A 18 -12.42 8.85 3.84
C LEU A 18 -12.47 10.38 3.79
N SER A 19 -13.08 11.02 4.79
CA SER A 19 -13.16 12.49 4.85
C SER A 19 -11.78 13.13 4.91
N LEU A 20 -10.84 12.53 5.66
CA LEU A 20 -9.45 13.00 5.71
C LEU A 20 -8.75 12.87 4.35
N ILE A 21 -8.91 11.72 3.68
CA ILE A 21 -8.32 11.49 2.35
C ILE A 21 -8.81 12.52 1.34
N LEU A 22 -10.13 12.76 1.30
CA LEU A 22 -10.72 13.76 0.42
C LEU A 22 -10.24 15.17 0.77
N HIS A 23 -10.10 15.51 2.06
CA HIS A 23 -9.59 16.80 2.46
C HIS A 23 -8.16 17.04 1.96
N ILE A 24 -7.25 16.07 2.14
CA ILE A 24 -5.86 16.15 1.67
C ILE A 24 -5.82 16.27 0.14
N TYR A 25 -6.65 15.51 -0.56
CA TYR A 25 -6.69 15.51 -2.01
C TYR A 25 -7.24 16.83 -2.58
N ASP A 26 -8.39 17.30 -2.08
CA ASP A 26 -9.09 18.46 -2.64
C ASP A 26 -8.52 19.80 -2.15
N ASN A 27 -8.08 19.88 -0.88
CA ASN A 27 -7.67 21.16 -0.26
C ASN A 27 -6.16 21.35 -0.29
N GLU A 28 -5.38 20.28 -0.15
CA GLU A 28 -3.92 20.36 -0.16
C GLU A 28 -3.31 19.99 -1.52
N ASN A 29 -4.12 19.51 -2.47
CA ASN A 29 -3.67 19.01 -3.78
C ASN A 29 -2.55 17.95 -3.65
N LYS A 30 -2.66 17.09 -2.64
CA LYS A 30 -1.70 16.00 -2.37
C LYS A 30 -2.35 14.64 -2.58
N LEU A 31 -1.60 13.74 -3.20
CA LEU A 31 -2.00 12.34 -3.33
C LEU A 31 -1.52 11.55 -2.11
N LEU A 32 -2.44 10.91 -1.39
CA LEU A 32 -2.05 10.02 -0.30
C LEU A 32 -1.52 8.70 -0.87
N VAL A 33 -0.32 8.30 -0.46
CA VAL A 33 0.26 7.00 -0.80
C VAL A 33 0.27 6.13 0.46
N ILE A 34 -0.42 4.99 0.40
CA ILE A 34 -0.36 3.96 1.44
C ILE A 34 0.55 2.84 0.95
N VAL A 35 1.57 2.51 1.75
CA VAL A 35 2.47 1.38 1.50
C VAL A 35 2.19 0.31 2.56
N LEU A 36 1.79 -0.86 2.11
CA LEU A 36 1.63 -2.05 2.95
C LEU A 36 2.83 -2.96 2.72
N ASP A 37 3.79 -2.90 3.65
CA ASP A 37 4.92 -3.82 3.65
C ASP A 37 4.53 -5.15 4.31
N GLU A 38 5.20 -6.21 3.87
CA GLU A 38 4.92 -7.59 4.30
C GLU A 38 3.44 -7.99 4.28
N ALA A 39 2.72 -7.54 3.25
CA ALA A 39 1.28 -7.76 3.10
C ALA A 39 0.89 -9.25 3.02
N HIS A 40 1.86 -10.13 2.77
CA HIS A 40 1.70 -11.57 2.81
C HIS A 40 1.39 -12.13 4.21
N HIS A 41 1.60 -11.36 5.28
CA HIS A 41 1.22 -11.70 6.65
C HIS A 41 -0.21 -11.29 7.01
N PHE A 42 -0.88 -10.51 6.16
CA PHE A 42 -2.25 -10.07 6.45
C PHE A 42 -3.22 -11.23 6.29
N SER A 43 -4.22 -11.29 7.18
CA SER A 43 -5.33 -12.21 7.00
C SER A 43 -6.22 -11.79 5.83
N ASP A 44 -6.92 -12.74 5.23
CA ASP A 44 -7.90 -12.50 4.18
C ASP A 44 -8.91 -11.42 4.58
N SER A 45 -9.36 -11.43 5.84
CA SER A 45 -10.30 -10.46 6.39
C SER A 45 -9.73 -9.03 6.40
N MET A 46 -8.46 -8.85 6.77
CA MET A 46 -7.83 -7.52 6.77
C MET A 46 -7.63 -7.02 5.34
N LEU A 47 -7.23 -7.90 4.42
CA LEU A 47 -7.11 -7.55 3.01
C LEU A 47 -8.46 -7.16 2.42
N GLN A 48 -9.56 -7.86 2.75
CA GLN A 48 -10.92 -7.46 2.34
C GLN A 48 -11.27 -6.02 2.75
N GLU A 49 -10.83 -5.59 3.93
CA GLU A 49 -11.13 -4.23 4.39
C GLU A 49 -10.49 -3.15 3.50
N LEU A 50 -9.39 -3.47 2.80
CA LEU A 50 -8.75 -2.56 1.84
C LEU A 50 -9.69 -2.20 0.67
N ARG A 51 -10.68 -3.04 0.35
CA ARG A 51 -11.70 -2.71 -0.67
C ARG A 51 -12.37 -1.38 -0.38
N PHE A 52 -12.60 -1.04 0.88
CA PHE A 52 -13.24 0.21 1.26
C PHE A 52 -12.38 1.42 0.88
N ILE A 53 -11.06 1.33 1.10
CA ILE A 53 -10.10 2.39 0.76
C ILE A 53 -9.93 2.49 -0.76
N LEU A 54 -10.08 1.38 -1.49
CA LEU A 54 -9.99 1.41 -2.95
C LEU A 54 -11.30 1.87 -3.62
N ASN A 55 -12.45 1.74 -2.95
CA ASN A 55 -13.78 2.02 -3.50
C ASN A 55 -14.19 3.50 -3.38
N PHE A 56 -13.31 4.44 -3.75
CA PHE A 56 -13.71 5.84 -3.96
C PHE A 56 -14.53 5.94 -5.25
N LYS A 57 -15.86 5.93 -5.12
CA LYS A 57 -16.77 6.17 -6.25
C LYS A 57 -16.98 7.67 -6.43
N GLN A 58 -16.19 8.27 -7.31
CA GLN A 58 -16.60 9.44 -8.10
C GLN A 58 -15.79 9.38 -9.40
N ASP A 59 -16.49 9.27 -10.54
CA ASP A 59 -16.10 8.61 -11.79
C ASP A 59 -14.81 9.06 -12.54
N SER A 60 -13.84 9.70 -11.89
CA SER A 60 -12.54 10.02 -12.50
C SER A 60 -11.39 10.19 -11.50
N MET A 61 -11.65 10.16 -10.19
CA MET A 61 -10.66 10.57 -9.18
C MET A 61 -10.20 9.39 -8.34
N SER A 62 -8.88 9.18 -8.32
CA SER A 62 -8.21 8.25 -7.40
C SER A 62 -7.47 9.07 -6.35
N PRO A 63 -8.13 9.48 -5.25
CA PRO A 63 -7.53 10.35 -4.23
C PRO A 63 -6.43 9.66 -3.41
N LEU A 64 -6.15 8.40 -3.71
CA LEU A 64 -5.22 7.54 -3.02
C LEU A 64 -4.50 6.60 -3.99
N SER A 65 -3.23 6.32 -3.70
CA SER A 65 -2.46 5.23 -4.30
C SER A 65 -2.12 4.19 -3.24
N LEU A 66 -2.29 2.91 -3.56
CA LEU A 66 -1.97 1.79 -2.69
C LEU A 66 -0.82 0.99 -3.29
N ILE A 67 0.28 0.86 -2.55
CA ILE A 67 1.41 0.00 -2.86
C ILE A 67 1.37 -1.19 -1.90
N VAL A 68 1.30 -2.40 -2.44
CA VAL A 68 1.29 -3.63 -1.65
C VAL A 68 2.58 -4.40 -1.94
N VAL A 69 3.38 -4.60 -0.91
CA VAL A 69 4.70 -5.23 -0.98
C VAL A 69 4.68 -6.50 -0.13
N GLY A 70 5.40 -7.52 -0.57
CA GLY A 70 5.57 -8.76 0.17
C GLY A 70 6.17 -9.86 -0.68
N GLN A 71 6.17 -11.06 -0.11
CA GLN A 71 6.74 -12.24 -0.75
C GLN A 71 5.91 -12.74 -1.95
N PRO A 72 6.49 -13.61 -2.82
CA PRO A 72 5.77 -14.17 -3.96
C PRO A 72 4.43 -14.87 -3.62
N SER A 73 4.28 -15.37 -2.38
CA SER A 73 3.03 -15.94 -1.85
C SER A 73 1.85 -14.95 -1.87
N LEU A 74 2.11 -13.65 -1.70
CA LEU A 74 1.11 -12.58 -1.78
C LEU A 74 0.37 -12.58 -3.12
N ARG A 75 1.06 -12.89 -4.21
CA ARG A 75 0.43 -12.95 -5.55
C ARG A 75 -0.64 -14.03 -5.60
N ASN A 76 -0.43 -15.15 -4.93
CA ASN A 76 -1.40 -16.24 -4.88
C ASN A 76 -2.56 -15.88 -3.94
N LEU A 77 -2.25 -15.22 -2.82
CA LEU A 77 -3.25 -14.69 -1.89
C LEU A 77 -4.22 -13.72 -2.59
N LEU A 78 -3.72 -12.74 -3.35
CA LEU A 78 -4.57 -11.77 -4.04
C LEU A 78 -5.48 -12.39 -5.12
N LYS A 79 -5.11 -13.54 -5.67
CA LYS A 79 -5.90 -14.27 -6.68
C LYS A 79 -7.03 -15.11 -6.11
N VAL A 80 -7.14 -15.26 -4.79
CA VAL A 80 -8.26 -16.00 -4.19
C VAL A 80 -9.58 -15.28 -4.48
N LYS A 81 -10.65 -16.04 -4.68
CA LYS A 81 -11.97 -15.53 -5.10
C LYS A 81 -12.47 -14.38 -4.23
N GLN A 82 -12.18 -14.43 -2.93
CA GLN A 82 -12.60 -13.38 -2.01
C GLN A 82 -11.95 -12.03 -2.39
N LEU A 83 -10.67 -12.02 -2.79
CA LEU A 83 -9.86 -10.81 -3.04
C LEU A 83 -9.90 -10.32 -4.50
N GLU A 84 -10.67 -10.98 -5.37
CA GLU A 84 -10.75 -10.67 -6.81
C GLU A 84 -11.00 -9.17 -7.11
N ALA A 85 -11.85 -8.51 -6.32
CA ALA A 85 -12.15 -7.09 -6.52
C ALA A 85 -10.98 -6.15 -6.15
N ILE A 86 -10.07 -6.57 -5.28
CA ILE A 86 -8.82 -5.86 -5.03
C ILE A 86 -7.85 -6.16 -6.17
N ASP A 87 -7.75 -7.43 -6.56
CA ASP A 87 -6.87 -7.90 -7.62
C ASP A 87 -7.11 -7.15 -8.95
N GLN A 88 -8.37 -6.91 -9.30
CA GLN A 88 -8.80 -6.13 -10.47
C GLN A 88 -8.41 -4.64 -10.41
N ARG A 89 -8.20 -4.08 -9.22
CA ARG A 89 -7.80 -2.67 -9.03
C ARG A 89 -6.28 -2.48 -9.01
N ILE A 90 -5.50 -3.56 -9.01
CA ILE A 90 -4.04 -3.50 -9.09
C ILE A 90 -3.64 -3.23 -10.54
N GLN A 91 -3.28 -1.98 -10.82
CA GLN A 91 -2.92 -1.52 -12.17
C GLN A 91 -1.50 -1.95 -12.57
N MET A 92 -0.60 -2.11 -11.60
CA MET A 92 0.80 -2.44 -11.83
C MET A 92 1.23 -3.59 -10.93
N ARG A 93 1.94 -4.56 -11.51
CA ARG A 93 2.58 -5.65 -10.78
C ARG A 93 4.03 -5.72 -11.20
N TYR A 94 4.90 -5.73 -10.21
CA TYR A 94 6.33 -5.87 -10.41
C TYR A 94 6.86 -6.96 -9.50
N GLN A 95 7.68 -7.84 -10.06
CA GLN A 95 8.45 -8.82 -9.29
C GLN A 95 9.90 -8.39 -9.36
N MET A 96 10.47 -8.03 -8.21
CA MET A 96 11.90 -7.73 -8.13
C MET A 96 12.69 -8.99 -8.45
N SER A 97 13.53 -8.92 -9.48
CA SER A 97 14.54 -9.94 -9.76
C SER A 97 15.76 -9.71 -8.87
N GLY A 98 16.59 -10.74 -8.72
CA GLY A 98 17.91 -10.57 -8.11
C GLY A 98 18.74 -9.54 -8.89
N LEU A 99 19.69 -8.92 -8.19
CA LEU A 99 20.65 -8.01 -8.80
C LEU A 99 21.53 -8.77 -9.80
N THR A 100 21.82 -8.15 -10.93
CA THR A 100 22.86 -8.64 -11.85
C THR A 100 24.22 -8.61 -11.18
N GLU A 101 25.21 -9.29 -11.75
CA GLU A 101 26.59 -9.25 -11.23
C GLU A 101 27.11 -7.81 -11.13
N LYS A 102 26.86 -6.98 -12.15
CA LYS A 102 27.29 -5.57 -12.17
C LYS A 102 26.60 -4.74 -11.08
N GLU A 103 25.29 -4.92 -10.90
CA GLU A 103 24.52 -4.24 -9.86
C GLU A 103 24.93 -4.71 -8.46
N THR A 104 25.23 -6.00 -8.30
CA THR A 104 25.73 -6.58 -7.05
C THR A 104 27.07 -5.96 -6.66
N HIS A 105 28.01 -5.87 -7.61
CA HIS A 105 29.30 -5.20 -7.38
C HIS A 105 29.12 -3.72 -7.02
N ALA A 106 28.19 -3.01 -7.68
CA ALA A 106 27.90 -1.62 -7.38
C ALA A 106 27.26 -1.45 -5.98
N TYR A 107 26.33 -2.34 -5.62
CA TYR A 107 25.65 -2.35 -4.33
C TYR A 107 26.64 -2.57 -3.18
N ILE A 108 27.51 -3.58 -3.28
CA ILE A 108 28.52 -3.87 -2.25
C ILE A 108 29.45 -2.67 -2.05
N ARG A 109 29.97 -2.08 -3.15
CA ARG A 109 30.83 -0.88 -3.05
C ARG A 109 30.12 0.30 -2.41
N HIS A 110 28.83 0.51 -2.74
CA HIS A 110 28.03 1.55 -2.12
C HIS A 110 27.86 1.33 -0.61
N GLN A 111 27.56 0.10 -0.18
CA GLN A 111 27.39 -0.24 1.24
C GLN A 111 28.69 -0.03 2.02
N ILE A 112 29.84 -0.47 1.49
CA ILE A 112 31.15 -0.23 2.12
C ILE A 112 31.39 1.28 2.31
N LYS A 113 31.17 2.07 1.25
CA LYS A 113 31.35 3.52 1.30
C LYS A 113 30.44 4.19 2.34
N MET A 114 29.20 3.75 2.49
CA MET A 114 28.29 4.33 3.50
C MET A 114 28.77 4.08 4.92
N VAL A 115 29.39 2.92 5.19
CA VAL A 115 29.91 2.56 6.51
C VAL A 115 31.26 3.23 6.79
N GLU A 116 32.05 3.54 5.76
CA GLU A 116 33.36 4.21 5.88
C GLU A 116 33.29 5.73 6.08
N THR A 117 32.13 6.36 5.90
CA THR A 117 31.91 7.78 6.25
C THR A 117 31.52 7.93 7.72
N PRO A 118 32.40 8.49 8.60
CA PRO A 118 32.06 8.83 9.98
C PRO A 118 31.20 10.09 10.10
#